data_AF-A0A6P6TPI5-F1
#
_entry.id   AF-A0A6P6TPI5-F1
#
_cell.length_a   1.000
_cell.length_b   1.000
_cell.length_c   1.000
_cell.angle_alpha   90.00
_cell.angle_beta   90.00
_cell.angle_gamma   90.00
#
_symmetry.space_group_name_H-M   'P 1'
#
loop_
_entity.id
_entity.type
_entity.pdbx_description
1 polymer ?
#
loop_
_entity_poly.entity_id
_entity_poly.type
_entity_poly.pdbx_seq_one_letter_code
_entity_poly.pdbx_strand_id
1 'polypeptide(L)'
;MGCLSETHKQGIGGLQMDRRLCDAALEGDVTSLCQLIHEDPLVLDKAALKCLDKNPLHIAAILGHVDFAKEILQFDSAFFMCLARDRDGRNPLHLAAMYGKVAVLLVLIRAEFQAALEKTDGGGTVLHLCIKYNQLEALKILVDKLKDPEFVNAKNEDGMTILHLAVYYGQYQTIKFLLVDAGVEVNIKNANGKTALDLLFGQGVTKSSEISRSLQQSGALKAKDIRSPIDDRKLKQLEWFEKSREAIMVVAILIATMAFQAGISPPGGVWQDDLLVGPNPQTIGEAVMAQKHPKYYWLLIRANTIAFVSSLSTIILLIRGSSISSKYLMPLLAFVMWLAIAAIAITYAIALVTVAPKGARGRQLGNTSDILVILLMVWSGWMVTTLYEINALFKKWLKIRRMDSRGYSFSDFGSQVLSRLSLRAPRSSGGVTPCTPATPLP
;
A
#
# COMPACT_ATOMS: atom_id res chain seq x y z
N MET A 1 56.03 -32.25 -14.93
CA MET A 1 56.21 -30.89 -14.37
C MET A 1 55.80 -29.76 -15.33
N GLY A 2 54.95 -30.00 -16.34
CA GLY A 2 54.65 -29.00 -17.39
C GLY A 2 53.36 -28.16 -17.22
N CYS A 3 52.32 -28.64 -16.54
CA CYS A 3 50.99 -28.02 -16.62
C CYS A 3 50.71 -26.86 -15.64
N LEU A 4 51.62 -26.55 -14.72
CA LEU A 4 51.44 -25.44 -13.74
C LEU A 4 52.10 -24.12 -14.19
N SER A 5 52.81 -24.13 -15.32
CA SER A 5 53.52 -22.96 -15.89
C SER A 5 52.64 -22.16 -16.85
N GLU A 6 51.77 -22.82 -17.62
CA GLU A 6 50.96 -22.17 -18.66
C GLU A 6 49.74 -21.43 -18.10
N THR A 7 49.11 -21.96 -17.04
CA THR A 7 47.96 -21.32 -16.38
C THR A 7 48.37 -20.03 -15.67
N HIS A 8 49.59 -19.98 -15.11
CA HIS A 8 50.13 -18.79 -14.45
C HIS A 8 50.59 -17.72 -15.46
N LYS A 9 51.08 -18.11 -16.65
CA LYS A 9 51.39 -17.19 -17.76
C LYS A 9 50.14 -16.66 -18.46
N GLN A 10 49.09 -17.49 -18.65
CA GLN A 10 47.80 -17.04 -19.18
C GLN A 10 47.07 -16.08 -18.23
N GLY A 11 47.17 -16.29 -16.91
CA GLY A 11 46.60 -15.39 -15.91
C GLY A 11 47.25 -14.00 -15.88
N ILE A 12 48.57 -13.92 -16.02
CA ILE A 12 49.32 -12.65 -16.05
C ILE A 12 49.13 -11.94 -17.40
N GLY A 13 49.16 -12.68 -18.51
CA GLY A 13 48.90 -12.14 -19.86
C GLY A 13 47.48 -11.59 -20.02
N GLY A 14 46.48 -12.28 -19.46
CA GLY A 14 45.09 -11.80 -19.47
C GLY A 14 44.89 -10.50 -18.66
N LEU A 15 45.50 -10.38 -17.48
CA LEU A 15 45.47 -9.15 -16.68
C LEU A 15 46.15 -7.96 -17.37
N GLN A 16 47.23 -8.21 -18.12
CA GLN A 16 47.91 -7.19 -18.90
C GLN A 16 47.08 -6.75 -20.12
N MET A 17 46.40 -7.70 -20.77
CA MET A 17 45.54 -7.44 -21.93
C MET A 17 44.29 -6.64 -21.54
N ASP A 18 43.66 -6.96 -20.41
CA ASP A 18 42.53 -6.19 -19.87
C ASP A 18 42.93 -4.74 -19.58
N ARG A 19 44.15 -4.53 -19.07
CA ARG A 19 44.67 -3.19 -18.78
C ARG A 19 44.90 -2.38 -20.07
N ARG A 20 45.50 -3.00 -21.10
CA ARG A 20 45.69 -2.36 -22.42
C ARG A 20 44.36 -1.99 -23.06
N LEU A 21 43.34 -2.85 -22.95
CA LEU A 21 42.01 -2.56 -23.48
C LEU A 21 41.33 -1.40 -22.73
N CYS A 22 41.46 -1.36 -21.40
CA CYS A 22 40.99 -0.25 -20.59
C CYS A 22 41.72 1.06 -20.93
N ASP A 23 43.05 1.03 -21.11
CA ASP A 23 43.85 2.20 -21.47
C ASP A 23 43.44 2.72 -22.87
N ALA A 24 43.27 1.82 -23.85
CA ALA A 24 42.74 2.17 -25.17
C ALA A 24 41.32 2.78 -25.09
N ALA A 25 40.46 2.25 -24.21
CA ALA A 25 39.12 2.80 -23.98
C ALA A 25 39.14 4.15 -23.26
N LEU A 26 40.12 4.41 -22.39
CA LEU A 26 40.31 5.70 -21.74
C LEU A 26 40.77 6.76 -22.74
N GLU A 27 41.69 6.41 -23.63
CA GLU A 27 42.21 7.30 -24.67
C GLU A 27 41.24 7.45 -25.86
N GLY A 28 40.37 6.46 -26.07
CA GLY A 28 39.49 6.38 -27.24
C GLY A 28 40.23 5.95 -28.50
N ASP A 29 41.38 5.28 -28.36
CA ASP A 29 42.23 4.89 -29.47
C ASP A 29 41.69 3.64 -30.17
N VAL A 30 41.07 3.86 -31.32
CA VAL A 30 40.56 2.82 -32.22
C VAL A 30 41.69 1.94 -32.77
N THR A 31 42.88 2.49 -33.00
CA THR A 31 43.98 1.73 -33.60
C THR A 31 44.52 0.69 -32.64
N SER A 32 44.72 1.08 -31.37
CA SER A 32 45.05 0.14 -30.28
C SER A 32 43.96 -0.91 -30.08
N LEU A 33 42.68 -0.54 -30.16
CA LEU A 33 41.58 -1.51 -30.10
C LEU A 33 41.67 -2.57 -31.22
N CYS A 34 41.84 -2.14 -32.47
CA CYS A 34 41.95 -3.05 -33.61
C CYS A 34 43.19 -3.96 -33.50
N GLN A 35 44.32 -3.44 -33.00
CA GLN A 35 45.51 -4.24 -32.75
C GLN A 35 45.25 -5.31 -31.68
N LEU A 36 44.61 -4.94 -30.57
CA LEU A 36 44.27 -5.88 -29.49
C LEU A 36 43.31 -6.97 -29.94
N ILE A 37 42.33 -6.64 -30.80
CA ILE A 37 41.40 -7.60 -31.38
C ILE A 37 42.13 -8.53 -32.37
N HIS A 38 43.11 -8.03 -33.12
CA HIS A 38 43.92 -8.86 -34.00
C HIS A 38 44.84 -9.83 -33.22
N GLU A 39 45.39 -9.37 -32.09
CA GLU A 39 46.19 -10.20 -31.18
C GLU A 39 45.34 -11.28 -30.49
N ASP A 40 44.12 -10.96 -30.05
CA ASP A 40 43.18 -11.89 -29.42
C ASP A 40 41.73 -11.60 -29.83
N PRO A 41 41.15 -12.40 -30.76
CA PRO A 41 39.78 -12.20 -31.24
C PRO A 41 38.70 -12.29 -30.15
N LEU A 42 39.00 -12.94 -29.01
CA LEU A 42 38.06 -13.11 -27.89
C LEU A 42 38.28 -12.08 -26.77
N VAL A 43 39.12 -11.05 -27.00
CA VAL A 43 39.44 -10.04 -25.98
C VAL A 43 38.18 -9.31 -25.48
N LEU A 44 37.22 -9.05 -26.37
CA LEU A 44 35.96 -8.38 -26.03
C LEU A 44 35.04 -9.30 -25.23
N ASP A 45 34.91 -10.57 -25.60
CA ASP A 45 34.10 -11.54 -24.84
C ASP A 45 34.64 -11.72 -23.41
N LYS A 46 35.96 -11.77 -23.26
CA LYS A 46 36.63 -11.83 -21.94
C LYS A 46 36.36 -10.56 -21.12
N ALA A 47 36.45 -9.38 -21.75
CA ALA A 47 36.16 -8.11 -21.10
C ALA A 47 34.69 -7.99 -20.66
N ALA A 48 33.75 -8.51 -21.46
CA ALA A 48 32.33 -8.54 -21.12
C ALA A 48 32.04 -9.39 -19.87
N LEU A 49 32.78 -10.49 -19.67
CA LEU A 49 32.60 -11.40 -18.54
C LEU A 49 33.35 -10.97 -17.26
N LYS A 50 34.48 -10.26 -17.41
CA LYS A 50 35.44 -10.03 -16.30
C LYS A 50 35.38 -8.62 -15.72
N CYS A 51 34.96 -7.61 -16.48
CA CYS A 51 34.86 -6.23 -16.00
C CYS A 51 33.65 -6.08 -15.08
N LEU A 52 33.80 -6.50 -13.83
CA LEU A 52 32.76 -6.52 -12.79
C LEU A 52 32.08 -5.16 -12.52
N ASP A 53 32.73 -4.04 -12.90
CA ASP A 53 32.23 -2.70 -12.61
C ASP A 53 32.04 -1.80 -13.84
N LYS A 54 32.98 -1.81 -14.80
CA LYS A 54 32.95 -0.94 -15.99
C LYS A 54 33.62 -1.64 -17.16
N ASN A 55 32.83 -1.99 -18.17
CA ASN A 55 33.36 -2.48 -19.44
C ASN A 55 33.88 -1.30 -20.32
N PRO A 56 34.64 -1.58 -21.40
CA PRO A 56 35.16 -0.54 -22.30
C PRO A 56 34.08 0.39 -22.87
N LEU A 57 32.86 -0.13 -23.09
CA LEU A 57 31.74 0.65 -23.60
C LEU A 57 31.18 1.64 -22.55
N HIS A 58 31.21 1.30 -21.26
CA HIS A 58 30.92 2.25 -20.17
C HIS A 58 31.92 3.41 -20.19
N ILE A 59 33.21 3.11 -20.37
CA ILE A 59 34.27 4.14 -20.41
C ILE A 59 34.06 5.06 -21.61
N ALA A 60 33.86 4.48 -22.80
CA ALA A 60 33.58 5.24 -24.01
C ALA A 60 32.32 6.11 -23.88
N ALA A 61 31.27 5.62 -23.22
CA ALA A 61 30.04 6.36 -22.94
C ALA A 61 30.23 7.52 -21.95
N ILE A 62 31.08 7.37 -20.95
CA ILE A 62 31.42 8.46 -20.00
C ILE A 62 32.24 9.54 -20.70
N LEU A 63 33.26 9.15 -21.46
CA LEU A 63 34.21 10.09 -22.05
C LEU A 63 33.68 10.72 -23.34
N GLY A 64 32.81 10.02 -24.06
CA GLY A 64 32.21 10.47 -25.32
C GLY A 64 32.97 10.01 -26.56
N HIS A 65 33.67 8.88 -26.49
CA HIS A 65 34.48 8.35 -27.58
C HIS A 65 33.60 7.65 -28.62
N VAL A 66 33.07 8.44 -29.56
CA VAL A 66 32.07 7.99 -30.54
C VAL A 66 32.61 6.90 -31.47
N ASP A 67 33.80 7.12 -32.04
CA ASP A 67 34.35 6.20 -33.04
C ASP A 67 34.81 4.91 -32.38
N PHE A 68 35.40 4.99 -31.18
CA PHE A 68 35.68 3.82 -30.35
C PHE A 68 34.43 3.00 -30.04
N ALA A 69 33.33 3.65 -29.66
CA ALA A 69 32.06 2.97 -29.41
C ALA A 69 31.48 2.33 -30.68
N LYS A 70 31.52 3.01 -31.83
CA LYS A 70 31.06 2.45 -33.12
C LYS A 70 31.83 1.18 -33.49
N GLU A 71 33.15 1.20 -33.33
CA GLU A 71 33.99 0.05 -33.66
C GLU A 71 33.70 -1.15 -32.75
N ILE A 72 33.55 -0.94 -31.44
CA ILE A 72 33.13 -2.03 -30.52
C ILE A 72 31.79 -2.63 -30.94
N LEU A 73 30.83 -1.78 -31.35
CA LEU A 73 29.47 -2.20 -31.71
C LEU A 73 29.37 -2.98 -33.03
N GLN A 74 30.45 -3.08 -33.81
CA GLN A 74 30.48 -3.93 -35.01
C GLN A 74 30.65 -5.42 -34.69
N PHE A 75 31.05 -5.75 -33.46
CA PHE A 75 31.31 -7.13 -33.01
C PHE A 75 30.10 -7.71 -32.26
N ASP A 76 29.84 -9.01 -32.44
CA ASP A 76 28.72 -9.71 -31.77
C ASP A 76 28.76 -9.61 -30.23
N SER A 77 29.98 -9.53 -29.67
CA SER A 77 30.23 -9.33 -28.24
C SER A 77 29.63 -8.04 -27.67
N ALA A 78 29.34 -7.06 -28.54
CA ALA A 78 28.78 -5.77 -28.16
C ALA A 78 27.41 -5.88 -27.50
N PHE A 79 26.60 -6.87 -27.87
CA PHE A 79 25.27 -7.09 -27.30
C PHE A 79 25.32 -7.22 -25.77
N PHE A 80 26.20 -8.09 -25.27
CA PHE A 80 26.36 -8.30 -23.83
C PHE A 80 26.97 -7.08 -23.13
N MET A 81 27.83 -6.32 -23.82
CA MET A 81 28.41 -5.10 -23.27
C MET A 81 27.40 -3.96 -23.13
N CYS A 82 26.44 -3.84 -24.04
CA CYS A 82 25.37 -2.84 -23.98
C CYS A 82 24.41 -3.05 -22.80
N LEU A 83 24.23 -4.29 -22.36
CA LEU A 83 23.34 -4.67 -21.26
C LEU A 83 24.09 -4.88 -19.93
N ALA A 84 25.42 -4.85 -19.95
CA ALA A 84 26.21 -4.97 -18.73
C ALA A 84 25.89 -3.80 -17.79
N ARG A 85 25.70 -4.10 -16.50
CA ARG A 85 25.33 -3.12 -15.46
C ARG A 85 26.53 -2.83 -14.56
N ASP A 86 26.78 -1.56 -14.29
CA ASP A 86 27.75 -1.11 -13.29
C ASP A 86 27.23 -1.31 -11.85
N ARG A 87 28.00 -0.86 -10.87
CA ARG A 87 27.66 -0.96 -9.43
C ARG A 87 26.36 -0.27 -9.02
N ASP A 88 25.88 0.69 -9.82
CA ASP A 88 24.63 1.42 -9.57
C ASP A 88 23.48 0.89 -10.47
N GLY A 89 23.70 -0.26 -11.12
CA GLY A 89 22.74 -0.87 -12.02
C GLY A 89 22.60 -0.16 -13.37
N ARG A 90 23.58 0.68 -13.76
CA ARG A 90 23.54 1.47 -14.99
C ARG A 90 24.32 0.76 -16.08
N ASN A 91 23.76 0.75 -17.27
CA ASN A 91 24.46 0.28 -18.47
C ASN A 91 25.14 1.46 -19.22
N PRO A 92 25.91 1.21 -20.30
CA PRO A 92 26.60 2.27 -21.04
C PRO A 92 25.65 3.35 -21.58
N LEU A 93 24.43 2.97 -21.97
CA LEU A 93 23.42 3.92 -22.47
C LEU A 93 22.96 4.88 -21.37
N HIS A 94 22.74 4.37 -20.16
CA HIS A 94 22.46 5.19 -18.97
C HIS A 94 23.57 6.21 -18.69
N LEU A 95 24.83 5.80 -18.82
CA LEU A 95 25.97 6.70 -18.60
C LEU A 95 26.09 7.76 -19.70
N ALA A 96 25.94 7.39 -20.98
CA ALA A 96 25.95 8.34 -22.08
C ALA A 96 24.85 9.42 -21.91
N ALA A 97 23.66 9.01 -21.48
CA ALA A 97 22.55 9.91 -21.18
C ALA A 97 22.82 10.81 -19.96
N MET A 98 23.37 10.25 -18.88
CA MET A 98 23.75 10.96 -17.66
C MET A 98 24.81 12.05 -17.90
N TYR A 99 25.81 11.78 -18.74
CA TYR A 99 26.88 12.71 -19.08
C TYR A 99 26.59 13.57 -20.32
N GLY A 100 25.41 13.44 -20.92
CA GLY A 100 25.00 14.25 -22.08
C GLY A 100 25.80 13.96 -23.35
N LYS A 101 26.38 12.76 -23.47
CA LYS A 101 27.16 12.35 -24.65
C LYS A 101 26.24 11.92 -25.79
N VAL A 102 25.54 12.90 -26.36
CA VAL A 102 24.47 12.71 -27.37
C VAL A 102 24.93 11.86 -28.57
N ALA A 103 26.15 12.07 -29.07
CA ALA A 103 26.65 11.31 -30.21
C ALA A 103 26.85 9.82 -29.89
N VAL A 104 27.39 9.49 -28.71
CA VAL A 104 27.50 8.09 -28.25
C VAL A 104 26.13 7.51 -27.96
N LEU A 105 25.25 8.28 -27.33
CA LEU A 105 23.87 7.88 -27.04
C LEU A 105 23.12 7.47 -28.32
N LEU A 106 23.24 8.24 -29.41
CA LEU A 106 22.64 7.91 -30.71
C LEU A 106 23.20 6.63 -31.31
N VAL A 107 24.50 6.40 -31.16
CA VAL A 107 25.17 5.18 -31.64
C VAL A 107 24.66 3.96 -30.84
N LEU A 108 24.57 4.06 -29.52
CA LEU A 108 24.06 2.99 -28.65
C LEU A 108 22.58 2.68 -28.89
N ILE A 109 21.74 3.70 -29.05
CA ILE A 109 20.30 3.56 -29.37
C ILE A 109 20.09 2.81 -30.70
N ARG A 110 20.96 3.05 -31.70
CA ARG A 110 20.88 2.37 -33.01
C ARG A 110 21.32 0.91 -32.94
N ALA A 111 22.30 0.60 -32.10
CA ALA A 111 22.80 -0.76 -31.93
C ALA A 111 21.85 -1.59 -31.07
N GLU A 112 21.60 -1.18 -29.83
CA GLU A 112 20.82 -1.96 -28.86
C GLU A 112 19.89 -1.05 -28.05
N PHE A 113 18.71 -0.81 -28.63
CA PHE A 113 17.69 0.03 -28.03
C PHE A 113 17.15 -0.51 -26.69
N GLN A 114 17.12 -1.83 -26.50
CA GLN A 114 16.58 -2.49 -25.30
C GLN A 114 17.29 -2.07 -24.01
N ALA A 115 18.57 -1.71 -24.10
CA ALA A 115 19.33 -1.17 -22.97
C ALA A 115 18.71 0.11 -22.38
N ALA A 116 17.96 0.89 -23.16
CA ALA A 116 17.29 2.09 -22.66
C ALA A 116 16.08 1.79 -21.75
N LEU A 117 15.48 0.60 -21.87
CA LEU A 117 14.28 0.20 -21.12
C LEU A 117 14.60 -0.37 -19.73
N GLU A 118 15.85 -0.78 -19.51
CA GLU A 118 16.30 -1.27 -18.22
C GLU A 118 16.21 -0.18 -17.15
N LYS A 119 15.86 -0.58 -15.92
CA LYS A 119 15.87 0.32 -14.77
C LYS A 119 17.22 0.26 -14.07
N THR A 120 17.63 1.37 -13.49
CA THR A 120 18.75 1.40 -12.55
C THR A 120 18.35 0.77 -11.22
N ASP A 121 19.33 0.55 -10.33
CA ASP A 121 19.04 -0.04 -9.03
C ASP A 121 18.14 0.85 -8.14
N GLY A 122 18.10 2.16 -8.38
CA GLY A 122 17.12 3.08 -7.76
C GLY A 122 15.75 3.09 -8.44
N GLY A 123 15.43 2.06 -9.24
CA GLY A 123 14.18 1.88 -9.98
C GLY A 123 13.89 2.93 -11.05
N GLY A 124 14.83 3.84 -11.32
CA GLY A 124 14.67 4.91 -12.31
C GLY A 124 15.02 4.45 -13.72
N THR A 125 14.35 5.02 -14.72
CA THR A 125 14.71 4.84 -16.14
C THR A 125 15.80 5.82 -16.56
N VAL A 126 16.38 5.64 -17.75
CA VAL A 126 17.32 6.60 -18.35
C VAL A 126 16.76 8.04 -18.43
N LEU A 127 15.45 8.21 -18.62
CA LEU A 127 14.82 9.54 -18.65
C LEU A 127 14.92 10.25 -17.28
N HIS A 128 14.82 9.49 -16.18
CA HIS A 128 15.00 10.04 -14.84
C HIS A 128 16.43 10.54 -14.63
N LEU A 129 17.43 9.82 -15.16
CA LEU A 129 18.83 10.25 -15.13
C LEU A 129 19.05 11.51 -15.94
N CYS A 130 18.51 11.60 -17.16
CA CYS A 130 18.62 12.81 -17.98
C CYS A 130 18.14 14.05 -17.22
N ILE A 131 17.04 13.95 -16.50
CA ILE A 131 16.51 15.06 -15.71
C ILE A 131 17.36 15.32 -14.48
N LYS A 132 17.73 14.29 -13.71
CA LYS A 132 18.60 14.44 -12.53
C LYS A 132 19.91 15.17 -12.85
N TYR A 133 20.48 14.91 -14.03
CA TYR A 133 21.73 15.52 -14.50
C TYR A 133 21.53 16.67 -15.50
N ASN A 134 20.30 17.15 -15.69
CA ASN A 134 19.94 18.29 -16.54
C ASN A 134 20.38 18.18 -18.01
N GLN A 135 20.28 16.98 -18.58
CA GLN A 135 20.64 16.64 -19.96
C GLN A 135 19.42 16.69 -20.89
N LEU A 136 18.98 17.90 -21.21
CA LEU A 136 17.77 18.13 -22.01
C LEU A 136 17.85 17.55 -23.43
N GLU A 137 18.98 17.71 -24.12
CA GLU A 137 19.12 17.23 -25.51
C GLU A 137 19.10 15.69 -25.58
N ALA A 138 19.74 15.02 -24.61
CA ALA A 138 19.64 13.56 -24.47
C ALA A 138 18.20 13.12 -24.20
N LEU A 139 17.48 13.84 -23.32
CA LEU A 139 16.08 13.58 -23.04
C LEU A 139 15.20 13.70 -24.28
N LYS A 140 15.35 14.78 -25.06
CA LYS A 140 14.57 15.01 -26.29
C LYS A 140 14.72 13.87 -27.28
N ILE A 141 15.95 13.43 -27.52
CA ILE A 141 16.25 12.34 -28.44
C ILE A 141 15.63 11.03 -27.97
N LEU A 142 15.75 10.71 -26.67
CA LEU A 142 15.19 9.49 -26.11
C LEU A 142 13.66 9.48 -26.21
N VAL A 143 13.00 10.58 -25.84
CA VAL A 143 11.54 10.70 -25.92
C VAL A 143 11.04 10.60 -27.38
N ASP A 144 11.71 11.26 -28.33
CA ASP A 144 11.30 11.23 -29.74
C ASP A 144 11.47 9.84 -30.37
N LYS A 145 12.48 9.07 -29.93
CA LYS A 145 12.71 7.70 -30.42
C LYS A 145 11.76 6.67 -29.79
N LEU A 146 11.43 6.82 -28.51
CA LEU A 146 10.64 5.85 -27.77
C LEU A 146 9.14 6.02 -27.95
N LYS A 147 8.64 7.25 -27.80
CA LYS A 147 7.21 7.62 -27.80
C LYS A 147 6.28 6.63 -27.07
N ASP A 148 6.80 5.90 -26.09
CA ASP A 148 6.05 4.94 -25.30
C ASP A 148 5.53 5.64 -24.03
N PRO A 149 4.19 5.77 -23.87
CA PRO A 149 3.61 6.43 -22.72
C PRO A 149 3.93 5.71 -21.41
N GLU A 150 4.09 4.38 -21.40
CA GLU A 150 4.43 3.65 -20.17
C GLU A 150 5.85 3.98 -19.71
N PHE A 151 6.77 4.12 -20.66
CA PHE A 151 8.16 4.47 -20.38
C PHE A 151 8.32 5.92 -19.91
N VAL A 152 7.60 6.85 -20.55
CA VAL A 152 7.62 8.28 -20.19
C VAL A 152 6.99 8.51 -18.82
N ASN A 153 5.92 7.77 -18.49
CA ASN A 153 5.21 7.89 -17.22
C ASN A 153 5.70 6.90 -16.14
N ALA A 154 6.82 6.22 -16.40
CA ALA A 154 7.43 5.30 -15.44
C ALA A 154 7.76 6.03 -14.13
N LYS A 155 7.64 5.30 -13.03
CA LYS A 155 7.97 5.78 -11.68
C LYS A 155 9.28 5.16 -11.20
N ASN A 156 10.08 5.98 -10.51
CA ASN A 156 11.22 5.50 -9.72
C ASN A 156 10.77 4.90 -8.37
N GLU A 157 11.71 4.49 -7.51
CA GLU A 157 11.42 3.93 -6.18
C GLU A 157 10.61 4.85 -5.26
N ASP A 158 10.80 6.18 -5.37
CA ASP A 158 10.02 7.17 -4.62
C ASP A 158 8.60 7.39 -5.20
N GLY A 159 8.24 6.64 -6.24
CA GLY A 159 7.00 6.83 -6.99
C GLY A 159 6.99 8.10 -7.85
N MET A 160 8.13 8.78 -8.01
CA MET A 160 8.24 10.00 -8.79
C MET A 160 8.36 9.69 -10.28
N THR A 161 7.61 10.42 -11.10
CA THR A 161 7.77 10.41 -12.56
C THR A 161 8.78 11.47 -13.00
N ILE A 162 9.16 11.44 -14.28
CA ILE A 162 10.06 12.43 -14.87
C ILE A 162 9.57 13.88 -14.71
N LEU A 163 8.23 14.11 -14.72
CA LEU A 163 7.65 15.43 -14.47
C LEU A 163 7.80 15.88 -13.02
N HIS A 164 7.65 14.97 -12.06
CA HIS A 164 7.90 15.28 -10.64
C HIS A 164 9.35 15.73 -10.44
N LEU A 165 10.31 15.02 -11.03
CA LEU A 165 11.73 15.38 -10.95
C LEU A 165 12.02 16.71 -11.64
N ALA A 166 11.47 16.95 -12.83
CA ALA A 166 11.68 18.21 -13.55
C ALA A 166 11.20 19.42 -12.75
N VAL A 167 10.03 19.29 -12.09
CA VAL A 167 9.49 20.33 -11.19
C VAL A 167 10.33 20.44 -9.92
N TYR A 168 10.72 19.32 -9.32
CA TYR A 168 11.56 19.29 -8.11
C TYR A 168 12.92 19.95 -8.32
N TYR A 169 13.53 19.81 -9.50
CA TYR A 169 14.78 20.48 -9.85
C TYR A 169 14.58 21.87 -10.47
N GLY A 170 13.33 22.32 -10.66
CA GLY A 170 13.02 23.64 -11.23
C GLY A 170 13.45 23.83 -12.69
N GLN A 171 13.51 22.74 -13.48
CA GLN A 171 14.03 22.76 -14.86
C GLN A 171 12.95 23.23 -15.85
N TYR A 172 12.77 24.54 -15.95
CA TYR A 172 11.71 25.14 -16.77
C TYR A 172 11.67 24.65 -18.22
N GLN A 173 12.80 24.60 -18.91
CA GLN A 173 12.86 24.17 -20.33
C GLN A 173 12.47 22.70 -20.49
N THR A 174 12.92 21.84 -19.57
CA THR A 174 12.54 20.43 -19.50
C THR A 174 11.04 20.27 -19.28
N ILE A 175 10.46 21.02 -18.33
CA ILE A 175 9.02 20.98 -18.05
C ILE A 175 8.21 21.39 -19.28
N LYS A 176 8.61 22.48 -19.97
CA LYS A 176 7.92 22.93 -21.18
C LYS A 176 7.95 21.87 -22.28
N PHE A 177 9.11 21.26 -22.51
CA PHE A 177 9.25 20.15 -23.46
C PHE A 177 8.35 18.96 -23.09
N LEU A 178 8.36 18.55 -21.81
CA LEU A 178 7.57 17.41 -21.34
C LEU A 178 6.06 17.61 -21.48
N LEU A 179 5.56 18.83 -21.28
CA LEU A 179 4.14 19.14 -21.35
C LEU A 179 3.61 19.27 -22.79
N VAL A 180 4.47 19.65 -23.74
CA VAL A 180 4.06 19.90 -25.13
C VAL A 180 4.32 18.67 -26.02
N ASP A 181 5.49 18.04 -25.88
CA ASP A 181 5.99 17.10 -26.89
C ASP A 181 6.07 15.65 -26.40
N ALA A 182 6.07 15.40 -25.08
CA ALA A 182 6.39 14.08 -24.53
C ALA A 182 5.18 13.20 -24.16
N GLY A 183 3.95 13.74 -24.12
CA GLY A 183 2.76 12.96 -23.76
C GLY A 183 2.70 12.51 -22.30
N VAL A 184 3.21 13.34 -21.38
CA VAL A 184 3.28 13.01 -19.94
C VAL A 184 1.92 13.16 -19.26
N GLU A 185 1.56 12.20 -18.41
CA GLU A 185 0.41 12.32 -17.51
C GLU A 185 0.72 13.25 -16.33
N VAL A 186 0.06 14.40 -16.30
CA VAL A 186 0.32 15.47 -15.32
C VAL A 186 -0.20 15.21 -13.91
N ASN A 187 -1.18 14.32 -13.77
CA ASN A 187 -1.95 14.11 -12.53
C ASN A 187 -1.54 12.84 -11.76
N ILE A 188 -0.39 12.26 -12.07
CA ILE A 188 0.15 11.12 -11.34
C ILE A 188 0.56 11.56 -9.92
N LYS A 189 0.27 10.72 -8.93
CA LYS A 189 0.72 10.90 -7.54
C LYS A 189 1.98 10.07 -7.26
N ASN A 190 2.94 10.66 -6.54
CA ASN A 190 4.11 9.95 -6.02
C ASN A 190 3.79 9.10 -4.77
N ALA A 191 4.79 8.41 -4.19
CA ALA A 191 4.58 7.57 -3.01
C ALA A 191 4.04 8.35 -1.78
N ASN A 192 4.31 9.66 -1.72
CA ASN A 192 3.81 10.57 -0.70
C ASN A 192 2.42 11.14 -1.01
N GLY A 193 1.76 10.66 -2.08
CA GLY A 193 0.46 11.13 -2.51
C GLY A 193 0.44 12.53 -3.12
N LYS A 194 1.61 13.12 -3.43
CA LYS A 194 1.74 14.46 -4.00
C LYS A 194 1.82 14.39 -5.52
N THR A 195 1.24 15.39 -6.19
CA THR A 195 1.39 15.60 -7.64
C THR A 195 2.60 16.49 -7.94
N ALA A 196 2.99 16.57 -9.21
CA ALA A 196 4.02 17.51 -9.65
C ALA A 196 3.68 18.97 -9.27
N LEU A 197 2.40 19.36 -9.34
CA LEU A 197 1.95 20.70 -8.95
C LEU A 197 2.08 20.95 -7.44
N ASP A 198 1.88 19.93 -6.59
CA ASP A 198 2.04 20.07 -5.14
C ASP A 198 3.51 20.22 -4.70
N LEU A 199 4.45 19.61 -5.44
CA LEU A 199 5.89 19.74 -5.17
C LEU A 199 6.39 21.17 -5.37
N LEU A 200 5.77 21.89 -6.30
CA LEU A 200 6.14 23.24 -6.69
C LEU A 200 5.95 24.28 -5.57
N PHE A 201 4.86 24.14 -4.80
CA PHE A 201 4.55 25.05 -3.69
C PHE A 201 5.41 24.80 -2.44
N GLY A 202 6.10 23.65 -2.36
CA GLY A 202 6.99 23.33 -1.24
C GLY A 202 8.35 24.03 -1.28
N GLN A 203 8.76 24.60 -2.42
CA GLN A 203 10.15 25.03 -2.63
C GLN A 203 10.42 26.54 -2.50
N GLY A 204 9.41 27.39 -2.23
CA GLY A 204 9.64 28.83 -2.02
C GLY A 204 10.24 29.59 -3.22
N VAL A 205 10.19 29.02 -4.43
CA VAL A 205 10.87 29.53 -5.63
C VAL A 205 10.04 30.65 -6.28
N THR A 206 10.67 31.78 -6.62
CA THR A 206 10.06 32.93 -7.32
C THR A 206 9.64 32.63 -8.76
N LYS A 207 10.26 31.64 -9.40
CA LYS A 207 9.91 31.08 -10.73
C LYS A 207 8.73 30.10 -10.71
N SER A 208 8.11 29.88 -9.54
CA SER A 208 6.95 29.00 -9.36
C SER A 208 5.74 29.42 -10.18
N SER A 209 5.54 30.72 -10.41
CA SER A 209 4.33 31.26 -11.05
C SER A 209 4.17 30.81 -12.52
N GLU A 210 5.26 30.85 -13.31
CA GLU A 210 5.21 30.45 -14.72
C GLU A 210 5.08 28.94 -14.91
N ILE A 211 5.80 28.16 -14.10
CA ILE A 211 5.72 26.70 -14.11
C ILE A 211 4.33 26.26 -13.65
N SER A 212 3.79 26.86 -12.59
CA SER A 212 2.43 26.59 -12.11
C SER A 212 1.40 26.89 -13.19
N ARG A 213 1.53 28.02 -13.90
CA ARG A 213 0.62 28.36 -15.01
C ARG A 213 0.69 27.33 -16.14
N SER A 214 1.89 26.90 -16.52
CA SER A 214 2.10 25.91 -17.59
C SER A 214 1.53 24.53 -17.22
N LEU A 215 1.72 24.11 -15.97
CA LEU A 215 1.14 22.87 -15.43
C LEU A 215 -0.40 22.96 -15.38
N GLN A 216 -0.96 24.08 -14.92
CA GLN A 216 -2.40 24.26 -14.86
C GLN A 216 -3.04 24.32 -16.26
N GLN A 217 -2.39 24.95 -17.23
CA GLN A 217 -2.82 24.97 -18.64
C GLN A 217 -2.85 23.58 -19.27
N SER A 218 -1.97 22.68 -18.82
CA SER A 218 -1.95 21.26 -19.24
C SER A 218 -2.89 20.37 -18.39
N GLY A 219 -3.73 20.96 -17.54
CA GLY A 219 -4.73 20.23 -16.74
C GLY A 219 -4.18 19.60 -15.46
N ALA A 220 -3.02 20.05 -14.97
CA ALA A 220 -2.49 19.59 -13.69
C ALA A 220 -3.35 20.08 -12.52
N LEU A 221 -3.72 19.15 -11.66
CA LEU A 221 -4.52 19.36 -10.45
C LEU A 221 -3.66 19.08 -9.22
N LYS A 222 -4.01 19.69 -8.08
CA LYS A 222 -3.42 19.34 -6.79
C LYS A 222 -3.93 17.98 -6.34
N ALA A 223 -3.15 17.25 -5.55
CA ALA A 223 -3.53 15.91 -5.08
C ALA A 223 -4.88 15.86 -4.36
N LYS A 224 -5.24 16.93 -3.63
CA LYS A 224 -6.53 17.11 -2.95
C LYS A 224 -7.71 17.24 -3.90
N ASP A 225 -7.48 17.79 -5.10
CA ASP A 225 -8.50 18.04 -6.11
C ASP A 225 -8.67 16.81 -7.03
N ILE A 226 -7.67 15.93 -7.06
CA ILE A 226 -7.74 14.60 -7.69
C ILE A 226 -8.52 13.65 -6.78
N ARG A 227 -9.84 13.63 -6.97
CA ARG A 227 -10.78 12.77 -6.23
C ARG A 227 -10.52 11.30 -6.56
N SER A 228 -10.22 10.49 -5.53
CA SER A 228 -10.24 9.03 -5.65
C SER A 228 -11.52 8.48 -4.95
N PRO A 229 -12.26 7.53 -5.56
CA PRO A 229 -13.47 6.97 -4.96
C PRO A 229 -13.23 6.26 -3.62
N ILE A 230 -11.99 5.83 -3.37
CA ILE A 230 -11.59 5.08 -2.18
C ILE A 230 -11.39 6.03 -0.98
N ASP A 231 -10.89 7.23 -1.23
CA ASP A 231 -10.65 8.24 -0.19
C ASP A 231 -11.96 8.85 0.30
N ASP A 232 -12.93 9.08 -0.60
CA ASP A 232 -14.27 9.57 -0.25
C ASP A 232 -14.99 8.64 0.74
N ARG A 233 -14.84 7.33 0.58
CA ARG A 233 -15.48 6.34 1.46
C ARG A 233 -14.85 6.35 2.85
N LYS A 234 -13.51 6.46 2.94
CA LYS A 234 -12.80 6.53 4.23
C LYS A 234 -13.09 7.83 4.97
N LEU A 235 -13.10 8.96 4.26
CA LEU A 235 -13.36 10.27 4.85
C LEU A 235 -14.80 10.36 5.38
N LYS A 236 -15.80 9.98 4.57
CA LYS A 236 -17.21 9.90 5.02
C LYS A 236 -17.38 8.97 6.21
N GLN A 237 -16.64 7.86 6.22
CA GLN A 237 -16.70 6.91 7.32
C GLN A 237 -16.15 7.52 8.62
N LEU A 238 -15.04 8.28 8.56
CA LEU A 238 -14.48 8.99 9.72
C LEU A 238 -15.41 10.09 10.24
N GLU A 239 -15.96 10.92 9.36
CA GLU A 239 -16.95 11.94 9.73
C GLU A 239 -18.20 11.32 10.37
N TRP A 240 -18.68 10.21 9.80
CA TRP A 240 -19.81 9.47 10.36
C TRP A 240 -19.48 8.91 11.76
N PHE A 241 -18.25 8.42 11.97
CA PHE A 241 -17.81 7.92 13.27
C PHE A 241 -17.76 9.01 14.33
N GLU A 242 -17.23 10.19 14.01
CA GLU A 242 -17.17 11.33 14.93
C GLU A 242 -18.57 11.81 15.30
N LYS A 243 -19.46 11.99 14.31
CA LYS A 243 -20.85 12.35 14.55
C LYS A 243 -21.60 11.32 15.38
N SER A 244 -21.35 10.03 15.14
CA SER A 244 -21.98 8.94 15.89
C SER A 244 -21.49 8.88 17.34
N ARG A 245 -20.21 9.20 17.60
CA ARG A 245 -19.62 9.23 18.95
C ARG A 245 -20.33 10.24 19.85
N GLU A 246 -20.58 11.45 19.34
CA GLU A 246 -21.27 12.51 20.06
C GLU A 246 -22.72 12.12 20.38
N ALA A 247 -23.45 11.59 19.39
CA ALA A 247 -24.84 11.16 19.58
C ALA A 247 -24.96 10.01 20.59
N ILE A 248 -24.08 9.00 20.52
CA ILE A 248 -24.09 7.86 21.45
C ILE A 248 -23.81 8.33 22.89
N MET A 249 -22.89 9.28 23.07
CA MET A 249 -22.57 9.82 24.40
C MET A 249 -23.81 10.49 25.04
N VAL A 250 -24.59 11.25 24.27
CA VAL A 250 -25.84 11.86 24.74
C VAL A 250 -26.83 10.79 25.20
N VAL A 251 -27.02 9.73 24.42
CA VAL A 251 -27.93 8.62 24.78
C VAL A 251 -27.48 7.92 26.06
N ALA A 252 -26.17 7.63 26.20
CA ALA A 252 -25.64 6.97 27.40
C ALA A 252 -25.81 7.83 28.66
N ILE A 253 -25.62 9.16 28.56
CA ILE A 253 -25.86 10.08 29.66
C ILE A 253 -27.34 10.08 30.06
N LEU A 254 -28.27 10.13 29.10
CA LEU A 254 -29.71 10.09 29.36
C LEU A 254 -30.15 8.77 30.03
N ILE A 255 -29.59 7.63 29.64
CA ILE A 255 -29.90 6.34 30.28
C ILE A 255 -29.33 6.32 31.71
N ALA A 256 -28.10 6.81 31.91
CA ALA A 256 -27.50 6.89 33.24
C ALA A 256 -28.29 7.80 34.17
N THR A 257 -28.80 8.95 33.69
CA THR A 257 -29.61 9.86 34.51
C THR A 257 -30.96 9.23 34.86
N MET A 258 -31.66 8.61 33.90
CA MET A 258 -32.93 7.92 34.17
C MET A 258 -32.75 6.75 35.15
N ALA A 259 -31.67 5.97 34.99
CA ALA A 259 -31.37 4.88 35.91
C ALA A 259 -31.01 5.37 37.32
N PHE A 260 -30.23 6.46 37.43
CA PHE A 260 -29.93 7.07 38.73
C PHE A 260 -31.21 7.54 39.43
N GLN A 261 -32.09 8.23 38.70
CA GLN A 261 -33.38 8.71 39.22
C GLN A 261 -34.27 7.55 39.71
N ALA A 262 -34.39 6.48 38.92
CA ALA A 262 -35.16 5.29 39.31
C ALA A 262 -34.57 4.55 40.51
N GLY A 263 -33.26 4.69 40.76
CA GLY A 263 -32.58 4.09 41.90
C GLY A 263 -32.86 4.83 43.22
N ILE A 264 -32.84 6.16 43.20
CA ILE A 264 -33.12 7.00 44.39
C ILE A 264 -34.62 7.14 44.66
N SER A 265 -35.43 7.07 43.61
CA SER A 265 -36.88 7.25 43.68
C SER A 265 -37.57 6.04 43.02
N PRO A 266 -37.67 4.91 43.75
CA PRO A 266 -38.31 3.73 43.21
C PRO A 266 -39.80 3.99 42.93
N PRO A 267 -40.39 3.28 41.95
CA PRO A 267 -41.80 3.49 41.61
C PRO A 267 -42.72 3.22 42.81
N GLY A 268 -43.64 4.15 43.07
CA GLY A 268 -44.47 4.12 44.28
C GLY A 268 -43.86 4.86 45.49
N GLY A 269 -42.64 5.41 45.35
CA GLY A 269 -42.01 6.27 46.33
C GLY A 269 -41.36 5.53 47.51
N VAL A 270 -40.93 6.32 48.48
CA VAL A 270 -40.42 5.87 49.78
C VAL A 270 -41.39 6.29 50.88
N TRP A 271 -41.43 5.54 51.98
CA TRP A 271 -42.23 5.93 53.14
C TRP A 271 -41.70 7.22 53.75
N GLN A 272 -42.61 8.15 54.08
CA GLN A 272 -42.29 9.47 54.65
C GLN A 272 -42.37 9.50 56.18
N ASP A 273 -43.14 8.58 56.78
CA ASP A 273 -43.36 8.49 58.23
C ASP A 273 -43.09 7.08 58.76
N ASP A 274 -42.67 6.98 60.02
CA ASP A 274 -42.45 5.70 60.70
C ASP A 274 -43.77 5.14 61.22
N LEU A 275 -44.07 3.90 60.87
CA LEU A 275 -45.22 3.14 61.38
C LEU A 275 -44.69 1.88 62.06
N LEU A 276 -44.26 2.04 63.32
CA LEU A 276 -43.66 0.96 64.12
C LEU A 276 -44.70 0.01 64.74
N VAL A 277 -45.98 0.39 64.75
CA VAL A 277 -47.07 -0.37 65.37
C VAL A 277 -48.18 -0.64 64.34
N GLY A 278 -48.30 -1.90 63.92
CA GLY A 278 -49.29 -2.37 62.95
C GLY A 278 -48.92 -3.73 62.35
N PRO A 279 -49.79 -4.35 61.52
CA PRO A 279 -49.53 -5.66 60.92
C PRO A 279 -48.36 -5.65 59.93
N ASN A 280 -47.95 -4.48 59.42
CA ASN A 280 -46.78 -4.30 58.56
C ASN A 280 -46.00 -3.05 59.03
N PRO A 281 -44.88 -3.21 59.76
CA PRO A 281 -44.07 -2.08 60.18
C PRO A 281 -43.40 -1.39 59.00
N GLN A 282 -43.37 -0.06 59.02
CA GLN A 282 -42.77 0.77 57.96
C GLN A 282 -41.71 1.67 58.59
N THR A 283 -40.55 1.71 57.95
CA THR A 283 -39.45 2.58 58.33
C THR A 283 -39.28 3.66 57.27
N ILE A 284 -39.06 4.90 57.72
CA ILE A 284 -38.82 6.05 56.84
C ILE A 284 -37.67 5.76 55.88
N GLY A 285 -37.86 6.14 54.62
CA GLY A 285 -36.85 5.96 53.57
C GLY A 285 -36.83 4.56 52.94
N GLU A 286 -37.59 3.60 53.48
CA GLU A 286 -37.76 2.32 52.80
C GLU A 286 -38.66 2.47 51.56
N ALA A 287 -38.30 1.76 50.50
CA ALA A 287 -39.07 1.74 49.27
C ALA A 287 -40.43 1.07 49.49
N VAL A 288 -41.51 1.77 49.17
CA VAL A 288 -42.90 1.26 49.28
C VAL A 288 -43.07 -0.03 48.45
N MET A 289 -42.36 -0.11 47.31
CA MET A 289 -42.35 -1.29 46.44
C MET A 289 -41.69 -2.51 47.09
N ALA A 290 -40.66 -2.32 47.92
CA ALA A 290 -39.93 -3.43 48.55
C ALA A 290 -40.85 -4.24 49.48
N GLN A 291 -41.75 -3.58 50.18
CA GLN A 291 -42.71 -4.22 51.07
C GLN A 291 -43.94 -4.76 50.33
N LYS A 292 -44.53 -4.00 49.40
CA LYS A 292 -45.75 -4.41 48.68
C LYS A 292 -45.49 -5.45 47.59
N HIS A 293 -44.33 -5.40 46.95
CA HIS A 293 -43.98 -6.19 45.77
C HIS A 293 -42.49 -6.59 45.75
N PRO A 294 -42.01 -7.40 46.72
CA PRO A 294 -40.59 -7.68 46.92
C PRO A 294 -39.90 -8.32 45.70
N LYS A 295 -40.59 -9.22 44.99
CA LYS A 295 -40.03 -9.88 43.78
C LYS A 295 -39.76 -8.88 42.66
N TYR A 296 -40.67 -7.94 42.42
CA TYR A 296 -40.55 -6.91 41.39
C TYR A 296 -39.51 -5.85 41.77
N TYR A 297 -39.41 -5.52 43.06
CA TYR A 297 -38.40 -4.60 43.57
C TYR A 297 -36.97 -5.08 43.31
N TRP A 298 -36.65 -6.33 43.66
CA TRP A 298 -35.31 -6.88 43.40
C TRP A 298 -34.99 -7.02 41.92
N LEU A 299 -35.98 -7.34 41.09
CA LEU A 299 -35.81 -7.38 39.64
C LEU A 299 -35.55 -5.97 39.06
N LEU A 300 -36.27 -4.96 39.55
CA LEU A 300 -36.09 -3.56 39.18
C LEU A 300 -34.69 -3.08 39.54
N ILE A 301 -34.22 -3.31 40.77
CA ILE A 301 -32.88 -2.87 41.19
C ILE A 301 -31.77 -3.57 40.39
N ARG A 302 -31.92 -4.86 40.08
CA ARG A 302 -30.95 -5.59 39.23
C ARG A 302 -30.93 -5.04 37.80
N ALA A 303 -32.09 -4.84 37.17
CA ALA A 303 -32.15 -4.27 35.82
C ALA A 303 -31.59 -2.84 35.80
N ASN A 304 -31.97 -2.02 36.78
CA ASN A 304 -31.54 -0.63 36.86
C ASN A 304 -30.03 -0.46 37.09
N THR A 305 -29.42 -1.32 37.91
CA THR A 305 -27.95 -1.31 38.10
C THR A 305 -27.21 -1.76 36.85
N ILE A 306 -27.73 -2.75 36.10
CA ILE A 306 -27.18 -3.14 34.80
C ILE A 306 -27.24 -1.96 33.81
N ALA A 307 -28.37 -1.24 33.73
CA ALA A 307 -28.53 -0.06 32.88
C ALA A 307 -27.55 1.06 33.24
N PHE A 308 -27.38 1.33 34.54
CA PHE A 308 -26.49 2.37 35.04
C PHE A 308 -25.02 2.05 34.76
N VAL A 309 -24.57 0.83 35.09
CA VAL A 309 -23.16 0.41 34.93
C VAL A 309 -22.79 0.29 33.45
N SER A 310 -23.67 -0.24 32.61
CA SER A 310 -23.43 -0.31 31.15
C SER A 310 -23.36 1.08 30.51
N SER A 311 -24.20 2.02 30.94
CA SER A 311 -24.15 3.41 30.47
C SER A 311 -22.87 4.13 30.90
N LEU A 312 -22.44 3.96 32.15
CA LEU A 312 -21.19 4.53 32.64
C LEU A 312 -19.97 3.92 31.92
N SER A 313 -19.99 2.62 31.68
CA SER A 313 -18.95 1.92 30.91
C SER A 313 -18.86 2.45 29.48
N THR A 314 -20.02 2.72 28.84
CA THR A 314 -20.11 3.33 27.51
C THR A 314 -19.47 4.72 27.50
N ILE A 315 -19.79 5.57 28.49
CA ILE A 315 -19.23 6.92 28.63
C ILE A 315 -17.70 6.86 28.81
N ILE A 316 -17.21 5.99 29.71
CA ILE A 316 -15.77 5.86 29.97
C ILE A 316 -15.01 5.38 28.72
N LEU A 317 -15.56 4.41 27.99
CA LEU A 317 -14.98 3.91 26.74
C LEU A 317 -14.95 5.01 25.65
N LEU A 318 -15.95 5.88 25.62
CA LEU A 318 -16.04 7.00 24.69
C LEU A 318 -15.09 8.15 25.04
N ILE A 319 -14.92 8.49 26.32
CA ILE A 319 -14.02 9.58 26.76
C ILE A 319 -12.55 9.17 26.62
N ARG A 320 -12.21 7.93 26.95
CA ARG A 320 -10.83 7.40 26.92
C ARG A 320 -10.19 7.46 25.53
N GLY A 321 -10.98 7.68 24.46
CA GLY A 321 -10.47 7.83 23.10
C GLY A 321 -9.58 6.66 22.70
N SER A 322 -9.93 5.44 23.13
CA SER A 322 -8.96 4.37 23.18
C SER A 322 -8.48 3.99 21.77
N SER A 323 -7.15 4.02 21.56
CA SER A 323 -6.42 3.48 20.40
C SER A 323 -6.52 1.94 20.28
N ILE A 324 -7.50 1.33 20.95
CA ILE A 324 -7.79 -0.09 20.85
C ILE A 324 -8.42 -0.29 19.48
N SER A 325 -7.74 -1.05 18.63
CA SER A 325 -8.10 -1.30 17.23
C SER A 325 -9.61 -1.26 16.99
N SER A 326 -10.06 -0.38 16.08
CA SER A 326 -11.47 -0.14 15.70
C SER A 326 -12.27 -1.41 15.36
N LYS A 327 -11.56 -2.52 15.15
CA LYS A 327 -12.05 -3.87 14.89
C LYS A 327 -12.94 -4.44 15.99
N TYR A 328 -12.66 -4.20 17.27
CA TYR A 328 -13.42 -4.81 18.37
C TYR A 328 -14.20 -3.79 19.20
N LEU A 329 -13.77 -2.52 19.21
CA LEU A 329 -14.37 -1.48 20.03
C LEU A 329 -15.80 -1.14 19.58
N MET A 330 -16.03 -1.05 18.26
CA MET A 330 -17.34 -0.66 17.73
C MET A 330 -18.46 -1.69 18.01
N PRO A 331 -18.29 -3.00 17.72
CA PRO A 331 -19.31 -3.99 18.05
C PRO A 331 -19.50 -4.14 19.57
N LEU A 332 -18.44 -3.99 20.36
CA LEU A 332 -18.51 -4.00 21.82
C LEU A 332 -19.33 -2.81 22.35
N LEU A 333 -19.06 -1.61 21.86
CA LEU A 333 -19.77 -0.40 22.27
C LEU A 333 -21.26 -0.49 21.93
N ALA A 334 -21.59 -0.96 20.73
CA ALA A 334 -22.97 -1.21 20.34
C ALA A 334 -23.64 -2.23 21.27
N PHE A 335 -22.97 -3.35 21.56
CA PHE A 335 -23.51 -4.38 22.46
C PHE A 335 -23.77 -3.85 23.88
N VAL A 336 -22.82 -3.13 24.48
CA VAL A 336 -22.98 -2.56 25.83
C VAL A 336 -24.11 -1.53 25.87
N MET A 337 -24.24 -0.69 24.84
CA MET A 337 -25.35 0.26 24.72
C MET A 337 -26.71 -0.43 24.56
N TRP A 338 -26.79 -1.47 23.73
CA TRP A 338 -28.02 -2.25 23.57
C TRP A 338 -28.45 -2.95 24.85
N LEU A 339 -27.48 -3.46 25.63
CA LEU A 339 -27.73 -4.01 26.97
C LEU A 339 -28.29 -2.94 27.92
N ALA A 340 -27.79 -1.72 27.86
CA ALA A 340 -28.29 -0.59 28.65
C ALA A 340 -29.76 -0.25 28.31
N ILE A 341 -30.08 -0.18 27.00
CA ILE A 341 -31.43 0.11 26.50
C ILE A 341 -32.42 -1.00 26.89
N ALA A 342 -31.99 -2.27 26.80
CA ALA A 342 -32.82 -3.40 27.21
C ALA A 342 -33.15 -3.32 28.71
N ALA A 343 -32.13 -3.04 29.52
CA ALA A 343 -32.26 -2.97 30.97
C ALA A 343 -33.14 -1.81 31.42
N ILE A 344 -33.03 -0.61 30.82
CA ILE A 344 -33.90 0.53 31.14
C ILE A 344 -35.36 0.27 30.71
N ALA A 345 -35.59 -0.40 29.59
CA ALA A 345 -36.93 -0.73 29.12
C ALA A 345 -37.64 -1.74 30.04
N ILE A 346 -36.90 -2.72 30.57
CA ILE A 346 -37.40 -3.65 31.61
C ILE A 346 -37.75 -2.88 32.89
N THR A 347 -36.87 -1.98 33.35
CA THR A 347 -37.12 -1.12 34.52
C THR A 347 -38.40 -0.30 34.34
N TYR A 348 -38.62 0.28 33.15
CA TYR A 348 -39.83 1.03 32.83
C TYR A 348 -41.09 0.16 32.86
N ALA A 349 -41.05 -1.05 32.28
CA ALA A 349 -42.18 -1.97 32.30
C ALA A 349 -42.59 -2.37 33.74
N ILE A 350 -41.60 -2.65 34.61
CA ILE A 350 -41.85 -2.97 36.01
C ILE A 350 -42.43 -1.76 36.76
N ALA A 351 -41.91 -0.55 36.49
CA ALA A 351 -42.44 0.68 37.07
C ALA A 351 -43.91 0.92 36.71
N LEU A 352 -44.29 0.66 35.45
CA LEU A 352 -45.66 0.86 35.00
C LEU A 352 -46.64 -0.11 35.67
N VAL A 353 -46.28 -1.39 35.78
CA VAL A 353 -47.12 -2.43 36.40
C VAL A 353 -47.36 -2.15 37.89
N THR A 354 -46.38 -1.56 38.56
CA THR A 354 -46.43 -1.32 40.02
C THR A 354 -47.22 -0.07 40.40
N VAL A 355 -47.18 0.99 39.58
CA VAL A 355 -47.93 2.24 39.82
C VAL A 355 -49.40 2.13 39.44
N ALA A 356 -49.76 1.24 38.52
CA ALA A 356 -51.14 1.12 38.03
C ALA A 356 -52.17 0.65 39.10
N PRO A 357 -53.32 1.35 39.25
CA PRO A 357 -54.29 1.11 40.32
C PRO A 357 -54.95 -0.28 40.23
N LYS A 358 -55.19 -0.90 41.40
CA LYS A 358 -55.66 -2.29 41.54
C LYS A 358 -57.07 -2.55 40.99
N GLY A 359 -57.93 -1.52 40.89
CA GLY A 359 -59.34 -1.65 40.46
C GLY A 359 -59.54 -1.90 38.96
N ALA A 360 -58.59 -1.52 38.10
CA ALA A 360 -58.63 -1.73 36.64
C ALA A 360 -57.92 -3.03 36.19
N ARG A 361 -57.49 -3.85 37.17
CA ARG A 361 -56.50 -4.93 37.00
C ARG A 361 -57.09 -6.21 36.39
N GLY A 362 -58.41 -6.32 36.25
CA GLY A 362 -59.11 -7.57 35.90
C GLY A 362 -59.11 -7.99 34.43
N ARG A 363 -58.71 -7.12 33.48
CA ARG A 363 -58.60 -7.49 32.04
C ARG A 363 -57.77 -6.52 31.19
N GLN A 364 -57.86 -5.22 31.45
CA GLN A 364 -57.12 -4.20 30.67
C GLN A 364 -55.62 -4.17 30.96
N LEU A 365 -55.22 -4.36 32.23
CA LEU A 365 -53.80 -4.27 32.59
C LEU A 365 -52.99 -5.53 32.28
N GLY A 366 -53.62 -6.72 32.30
CA GLY A 366 -53.01 -7.95 31.80
C GLY A 366 -52.68 -7.79 30.32
N ASN A 367 -53.64 -7.29 29.54
CA ASN A 367 -53.41 -6.99 28.13
C ASN A 367 -52.28 -5.96 27.95
N THR A 368 -52.20 -4.88 28.74
CA THR A 368 -51.10 -3.90 28.57
C THR A 368 -49.73 -4.40 29.03
N SER A 369 -49.64 -5.17 30.13
CA SER A 369 -48.39 -5.80 30.55
C SER A 369 -47.94 -6.87 29.56
N ASP A 370 -48.88 -7.65 29.04
CA ASP A 370 -48.60 -8.70 28.04
C ASP A 370 -48.17 -8.07 26.71
N ILE A 371 -48.81 -6.97 26.29
CA ILE A 371 -48.39 -6.19 25.12
C ILE A 371 -46.97 -5.65 25.32
N LEU A 372 -46.63 -5.08 26.48
CA LEU A 372 -45.27 -4.57 26.75
C LEU A 372 -44.23 -5.70 26.77
N VAL A 373 -44.57 -6.85 27.34
CA VAL A 373 -43.69 -8.02 27.38
C VAL A 373 -43.49 -8.61 25.97
N ILE A 374 -44.56 -8.68 25.15
CA ILE A 374 -44.47 -9.09 23.75
C ILE A 374 -43.62 -8.10 22.95
N LEU A 375 -43.80 -6.79 23.14
CA LEU A 375 -42.98 -5.76 22.48
C LEU A 375 -41.50 -5.88 22.88
N LEU A 376 -41.20 -6.15 24.15
CA LEU A 376 -39.84 -6.40 24.63
C LEU A 376 -39.25 -7.70 24.07
N MET A 377 -40.06 -8.76 23.90
CA MET A 377 -39.62 -10.02 23.29
C MET A 377 -39.37 -9.89 21.78
N VAL A 378 -40.23 -9.16 21.06
CA VAL A 378 -40.04 -8.86 19.63
C VAL A 378 -38.80 -8.00 19.45
N TRP A 379 -38.64 -6.98 20.30
CA TRP A 379 -37.46 -6.13 20.29
C TRP A 379 -36.19 -6.92 20.61
N SER A 380 -36.17 -7.77 21.64
CA SER A 380 -35.00 -8.59 21.97
C SER A 380 -34.68 -9.63 20.88
N GLY A 381 -35.69 -10.19 20.21
CA GLY A 381 -35.51 -11.05 19.04
C GLY A 381 -34.84 -10.32 17.88
N TRP A 382 -35.33 -9.13 17.52
CA TRP A 382 -34.72 -8.30 16.48
C TRP A 382 -33.26 -7.93 16.82
N MET A 383 -32.98 -7.71 18.11
CA MET A 383 -31.65 -7.38 18.61
C MET A 383 -30.66 -8.54 18.48
N VAL A 384 -31.10 -9.77 18.76
CA VAL A 384 -30.26 -10.97 18.56
C VAL A 384 -29.95 -11.17 17.08
N THR A 385 -30.92 -10.93 16.19
CA THR A 385 -30.70 -11.06 14.74
C THR A 385 -29.69 -10.04 14.21
N THR A 386 -29.77 -8.78 14.63
CA THR A 386 -28.83 -7.74 14.20
C THR A 386 -27.41 -7.98 14.75
N LEU A 387 -27.27 -8.44 16.00
CA LEU A 387 -25.97 -8.84 16.55
C LEU A 387 -25.36 -10.05 15.82
N TYR A 388 -26.19 -11.01 15.41
CA TYR A 388 -25.75 -12.14 14.60
C TYR A 388 -25.23 -11.68 13.23
N GLU A 389 -25.96 -10.79 12.55
CA GLU A 389 -25.54 -10.21 11.27
C GLU A 389 -24.23 -9.44 11.37
N ILE A 390 -24.07 -8.60 12.41
CA ILE A 390 -22.82 -7.86 12.65
C ILE A 390 -21.65 -8.84 12.87
N ASN A 391 -21.84 -9.89 13.66
CA ASN A 391 -20.82 -10.93 13.88
C ASN A 391 -20.50 -11.72 12.59
N ALA A 392 -21.50 -12.01 11.76
CA ALA A 392 -21.31 -12.68 10.48
C ALA A 392 -20.54 -11.81 9.47
N LEU A 393 -20.90 -10.52 9.35
CA LEU A 393 -20.17 -9.55 8.54
C LEU A 393 -18.74 -9.37 9.03
N PHE A 394 -18.53 -9.38 10.35
CA PHE A 394 -17.21 -9.33 10.96
C PHE A 394 -16.35 -10.55 10.61
N LYS A 395 -16.91 -11.76 10.70
CA LYS A 395 -16.24 -13.00 10.26
C LYS A 395 -15.92 -12.98 8.76
N LYS A 396 -16.83 -12.47 7.93
CA LYS A 396 -16.64 -12.33 6.48
C LYS A 396 -15.51 -11.35 6.15
N TRP A 397 -15.49 -10.20 6.81
CA TRP A 397 -14.42 -9.21 6.68
C TRP A 397 -13.06 -9.75 7.16
N LEU A 398 -13.04 -10.49 8.26
CA LEU A 398 -11.85 -11.21 8.75
C LEU A 398 -11.28 -12.17 7.72
N LYS A 399 -12.15 -12.88 6.98
CA LYS A 399 -11.76 -13.81 5.94
C LYS A 399 -11.14 -13.09 4.74
N ILE A 400 -11.74 -11.98 4.30
CA ILE A 400 -11.24 -11.13 3.20
C ILE A 400 -9.88 -10.52 3.57
N ARG A 401 -9.74 -9.98 4.78
CA ARG A 401 -8.47 -9.38 5.22
C ARG A 401 -7.35 -10.41 5.39
N ARG A 402 -7.70 -11.66 5.76
CA ARG A 402 -6.74 -12.79 5.79
C ARG A 402 -6.33 -13.24 4.38
N MET A 403 -7.16 -12.98 3.37
CA MET A 403 -6.85 -13.19 1.95
C MET A 403 -5.95 -12.05 1.41
N ASP A 404 -6.19 -10.79 1.77
CA ASP A 404 -5.29 -9.67 1.44
C ASP A 404 -3.89 -9.85 2.04
N SER A 405 -3.78 -10.34 3.28
CA SER A 405 -2.48 -10.67 3.90
C SER A 405 -1.79 -11.92 3.30
N ARG A 406 -2.51 -12.75 2.54
CA ARG A 406 -1.94 -13.86 1.74
C ARG A 406 -1.79 -13.49 0.27
N GLY A 407 -2.22 -12.31 -0.13
CA GLY A 407 -2.29 -11.82 -1.51
C GLY A 407 -1.21 -10.80 -1.84
N TYR A 408 -0.04 -10.83 -1.18
CA TYR A 408 1.20 -10.22 -1.66
C TYR A 408 2.39 -11.03 -1.10
N SER A 409 2.50 -12.29 -1.51
CA SER A 409 3.80 -12.95 -1.60
C SER A 409 4.03 -13.26 -3.07
N PHE A 410 4.69 -12.33 -3.76
CA PHE A 410 5.13 -12.45 -5.15
C PHE A 410 6.15 -13.60 -5.35
N SER A 411 6.47 -14.36 -4.30
CA SER A 411 7.40 -15.49 -4.31
C SER A 411 6.84 -16.79 -4.91
N ASP A 412 5.52 -16.98 -4.95
CA ASP A 412 4.92 -18.28 -5.38
C ASP A 412 4.48 -18.32 -6.84
N PHE A 413 4.37 -17.17 -7.52
CA PHE A 413 4.02 -17.16 -8.94
C PHE A 413 5.23 -17.45 -9.85
N GLY A 414 6.44 -17.08 -9.42
CA GLY A 414 7.68 -17.36 -10.16
C GLY A 414 8.04 -18.86 -10.22
N SER A 415 7.75 -19.62 -9.16
CA SER A 415 8.11 -21.05 -9.08
C SER A 415 7.19 -21.96 -9.91
N GLN A 416 5.92 -21.59 -10.10
CA GLN A 416 4.98 -22.34 -10.96
C GLN A 416 5.18 -22.08 -12.46
N VAL A 417 5.70 -20.92 -12.84
CA VAL A 417 6.01 -20.61 -14.25
C VAL A 417 7.35 -21.25 -14.66
N LEU A 418 8.36 -21.26 -13.78
CA LEU A 418 9.66 -21.89 -14.05
C LEU A 418 9.58 -23.42 -14.14
N SER A 419 8.71 -24.07 -13.36
CA SER A 419 8.51 -25.54 -13.45
C SER A 419 7.79 -25.98 -14.73
N ARG A 420 7.00 -25.11 -15.37
CA ARG A 420 6.33 -25.40 -16.65
C ARG A 420 7.19 -25.11 -17.89
N LEU A 421 8.23 -24.28 -17.77
CA LEU A 421 9.17 -23.99 -18.86
C LEU A 421 10.36 -24.97 -18.92
N SER A 422 10.70 -25.65 -17.82
CA SER A 422 11.79 -26.63 -17.78
C SER A 422 11.48 -28.01 -18.42
N LEU A 423 10.27 -28.24 -18.93
CA LEU A 423 9.84 -29.53 -19.51
C LEU A 423 9.78 -29.54 -21.05
N ARG A 424 10.35 -28.54 -21.73
CA ARG A 424 10.35 -28.51 -23.20
C ARG A 424 11.70 -28.04 -23.76
N ALA A 425 12.72 -28.88 -23.61
CA ALA A 425 13.91 -28.86 -24.48
C ALA A 425 14.22 -30.31 -24.92
N PRO A 426 14.54 -30.54 -26.21
CA PRO A 426 14.62 -31.87 -26.79
C PRO A 426 15.95 -32.56 -26.40
N ARG A 427 15.88 -33.83 -25.99
CA ARG A 427 17.08 -34.67 -25.85
C ARG A 427 17.59 -35.05 -27.23
N SER A 428 18.75 -34.50 -27.60
CA SER A 428 19.66 -35.14 -28.53
C SER A 428 20.50 -36.17 -27.76
N SER A 429 20.47 -37.42 -28.20
CA SER A 429 21.44 -38.43 -27.76
C SER A 429 21.76 -39.34 -28.94
N GLY A 430 22.90 -39.07 -29.57
CA GLY A 430 23.60 -40.05 -30.39
C GLY A 430 24.03 -41.22 -29.51
N GLY A 431 23.68 -42.43 -29.96
CA GLY A 431 24.04 -43.68 -29.33
C GLY A 431 24.83 -44.54 -30.32
N VAL A 432 26.08 -44.76 -29.96
CA VAL A 432 27.11 -45.57 -30.63
C VAL A 432 26.64 -47.02 -30.85
N THR A 433 26.83 -47.53 -32.07
CA THR A 433 26.65 -48.94 -32.44
C THR A 433 27.91 -49.77 -32.15
N PRO A 434 27.81 -50.96 -31.54
CA PRO A 434 28.90 -51.93 -31.54
C PRO A 434 28.71 -53.03 -32.59
N CYS A 435 29.82 -53.41 -33.23
CA CYS A 435 29.97 -54.45 -34.24
C CYS A 435 29.64 -55.86 -33.72
N THR A 436 29.00 -56.67 -34.55
CA THR A 436 28.84 -58.13 -34.41
C THR A 436 29.74 -58.87 -35.41
N PRO A 437 30.45 -59.94 -35.01
CA PRO A 437 31.03 -60.87 -35.97
C PRO A 437 30.35 -62.26 -35.99
N ALA A 438 30.38 -62.84 -37.20
CA ALA A 438 30.40 -64.25 -37.56
C ALA A 438 29.14 -65.14 -37.39
N THR A 439 28.62 -65.67 -38.50
CA THR A 439 28.91 -67.04 -38.97
C THR A 439 28.31 -67.33 -40.37
N PRO A 440 28.82 -68.34 -41.11
CA PRO A 440 28.62 -68.48 -42.56
C PRO A 440 27.64 -69.61 -42.98
N LEU A 441 26.97 -69.40 -44.13
CA LEU A 441 26.59 -70.34 -45.22
C LEU A 441 25.72 -71.58 -44.87
N PRO A 442 24.93 -72.15 -45.81
CA PRO A 442 25.21 -72.41 -47.24
C PRO A 442 24.56 -71.47 -48.25
#